data_AF-A0A0U5JWX3-F1
#
_entry.id   AF-A0A0U5JWX3-F1
#
_cell.length_a   1.000
_cell.length_b   1.000
_cell.length_c   1.000
_cell.angle_alpha   90.00
_cell.angle_beta   90.00
_cell.angle_gamma   90.00
#
_symmetry.space_group_name_H-M   'P 1'
#
loop_
_entity.id
_entity.type
_entity.pdbx_description
1 polymer ?
#
loop_
_entity_poly.entity_id
_entity_poly.type
_entity_poly.pdbx_seq_one_letter_code
_entity_poly.pdbx_strand_id
1 'polypeptide(L)' 'MFIEKMSYTPGMIDALRQMVMIYSVLLDSARKEAKSEAEAYKMADHVFTGILGSSESSKDK' A
#
# COMPACT_ATOMS: atom_id res chain seq x y z
N MET A 1 -15.79 2.45 -24.97
CA MET A 1 -14.51 2.27 -24.25
C MET A 1 -14.59 0.93 -23.53
N PHE A 2 -14.07 -0.14 -24.16
CA PHE A 2 -13.98 -1.45 -23.51
C PHE A 2 -12.89 -1.33 -22.45
N ILE A 3 -13.28 -1.29 -21.18
CA ILE A 3 -12.32 -1.56 -20.11
C ILE A 3 -12.01 -3.04 -20.28
N GLU A 4 -10.84 -3.36 -20.86
CA GLU A 4 -10.31 -4.72 -20.90
C GLU A 4 -10.44 -5.28 -19.48
N LYS A 5 -11.17 -6.39 -19.34
CA LYS A 5 -11.20 -7.12 -18.08
C LYS A 5 -9.78 -7.60 -17.84
N MET A 6 -8.99 -6.85 -17.09
CA MET A 6 -7.72 -7.33 -16.56
C MET A 6 -8.04 -8.58 -15.75
N SER A 7 -7.76 -9.75 -16.33
CA SER A 7 -7.82 -11.02 -15.63
C SER A 7 -6.62 -11.06 -14.71
N TYR A 8 -6.82 -10.65 -13.46
CA TYR A 8 -5.79 -10.77 -12.42
C TYR A 8 -5.39 -12.25 -12.31
N THR A 9 -4.11 -12.53 -12.47
CA THR A 9 -3.59 -13.87 -12.18
C THR A 9 -3.71 -14.12 -10.67
N PRO A 10 -3.77 -15.38 -10.21
CA PRO A 10 -3.77 -15.69 -8.77
C PRO A 10 -2.63 -14.99 -8.02
N GLY A 11 -1.43 -14.94 -8.60
CA GLY A 11 -0.29 -14.23 -8.02
C GLY A 11 -0.50 -12.71 -7.89
N MET A 12 -1.20 -12.06 -8.83
CA MET A 12 -1.54 -10.64 -8.70
C MET A 12 -2.58 -10.39 -7.60
N ILE A 13 -3.54 -11.30 -7.44
CA ILE A 13 -4.53 -11.23 -6.35
C ILE A 13 -3.84 -11.38 -5.01
N ASP A 14 -2.91 -12.32 -4.88
CA ASP A 14 -2.19 -12.55 -3.64
C ASP A 14 -1.24 -11.38 -3.30
N ALA A 15 -0.56 -10.81 -4.30
CA ALA A 15 0.22 -9.59 -4.13
C ALA A 15 -0.65 -8.41 -3.67
N LEU A 16 -1.84 -8.23 -4.28
CA LEU A 16 -2.79 -7.19 -3.87
C LEU A 16 -3.26 -7.40 -2.43
N ARG A 17 -3.58 -8.64 -2.04
CA ARG A 17 -3.95 -8.97 -0.65
C ARG A 17 -2.85 -8.63 0.34
N GLN A 18 -1.60 -8.94 0.01
CA GLN A 18 -0.45 -8.59 0.84
C GLN A 18 -0.31 -7.08 1.01
N MET A 19 -0.46 -6.31 -0.08
CA MET A 19 -0.41 -4.84 -0.03
C MET A 19 -1.51 -4.26 0.87
N VAL A 20 -2.75 -4.78 0.76
CA VAL A 20 -3.87 -4.36 1.62
C VAL A 20 -3.61 -4.67 3.09
N MET A 21 -3.06 -5.85 3.41
CA MET A 21 -2.72 -6.21 4.78
C MET A 21 -1.67 -5.27 5.37
N ILE A 22 -0.58 -5.01 4.62
CA ILE A 22 0.48 -4.09 5.05
C ILE A 22 -0.10 -2.71 5.32
N TYR A 23 -0.87 -2.17 4.38
CA TYR A 23 -1.47 -0.84 4.52
C TYR A 23 -2.41 -0.75 5.72
N SER A 24 -3.20 -1.81 5.98
CA SER A 24 -4.13 -1.86 7.11
C SER A 24 -3.39 -1.77 8.45
N VAL A 25 -2.27 -2.49 8.59
CA VAL A 25 -1.44 -2.44 9.82
C VAL A 25 -0.82 -1.04 10.02
N LEU A 26 -0.36 -0.42 8.94
CA LEU A 26 0.16 0.96 8.98
C LEU A 26 -0.92 1.95 9.41
N LEU A 27 -2.11 1.84 8.82
CA LEU A 27 -3.23 2.72 9.14
C LEU A 27 -3.71 2.56 10.59
N ASP A 28 -3.81 1.32 11.08
CA ASP A 28 -4.19 1.07 12.48
C ASP A 28 -3.15 1.58 13.47
N SER A 29 -1.87 1.57 13.10
CA SER A 29 -0.82 2.19 13.89
C SER A 29 -0.92 3.71 13.85
N ALA A 30 -1.09 4.30 12.66
CA ALA A 30 -1.25 5.74 12.48
C ALA A 30 -2.47 6.30 13.23
N ARG A 31 -3.59 5.58 13.25
CA ARG A 31 -4.81 5.96 14.00
C ARG A 31 -4.59 6.10 15.51
N LYS A 32 -3.61 5.40 16.09
CA LYS A 32 -3.29 5.51 17.52
C LYS A 32 -2.55 6.80 17.86
N GLU A 33 -1.89 7.41 16.88
CA GLU A 33 -1.03 8.58 17.07
C GLU A 33 -1.63 9.87 16.46
N ALA A 34 -2.43 9.72 15.40
CA ALA A 34 -3.02 10.83 14.67
C ALA A 34 -4.19 11.47 15.45
N LYS A 35 -4.37 12.78 15.25
CA LYS A 35 -5.45 13.56 15.87
C LYS A 35 -6.75 13.49 15.06
N SER A 36 -6.69 12.95 13.85
CA SER A 36 -7.83 12.77 12.96
C SER A 36 -7.61 11.62 11.98
N GLU A 37 -8.71 11.08 11.45
CA GLU A 37 -8.65 10.01 10.45
C GLU A 37 -7.88 10.46 9.19
N ALA A 38 -8.08 11.70 8.73
CA ALA A 38 -7.37 12.23 7.57
C ALA A 38 -5.85 12.34 7.79
N GLU A 39 -5.42 12.62 9.02
CA GLU A 39 -4.01 12.62 9.39
C GLU A 39 -3.44 11.19 9.45
N ALA A 40 -4.23 10.23 9.95
CA ALA A 40 -3.83 8.82 9.97
C ALA A 40 -3.59 8.27 8.56
N TYR A 41 -4.47 8.58 7.60
CA TYR A 41 -4.27 8.21 6.19
C TYR A 41 -3.00 8.84 5.62
N LYS A 42 -2.75 10.14 5.84
CA LYS A 42 -1.52 10.81 5.39
C LYS A 42 -0.25 10.17 5.95
N MET A 43 -0.27 9.78 7.22
CA MET A 43 0.86 9.11 7.87
C MET A 43 1.10 7.71 7.28
N ALA A 44 0.03 6.92 7.12
CA ALA A 44 0.11 5.59 6.52
C ALA A 44 0.58 5.65 5.06
N ASP A 45 0.08 6.60 4.27
CA ASP A 45 0.45 6.82 2.87
C ASP A 45 1.94 7.16 2.72
N HIS A 46 2.46 8.04 3.57
CA HIS A 46 3.86 8.43 3.55
C HIS A 46 4.78 7.23 3.77
N VAL A 47 4.48 6.40 4.79
CA VAL A 47 5.27 5.20 5.09
C VAL A 47 5.12 4.15 3.99
N PHE A 48 3.89 3.89 3.54
CA PHE A 48 3.61 2.90 2.50
C PHE A 48 4.30 3.26 1.18
N THR A 49 4.26 4.53 0.77
CA THR A 49 4.97 5.03 -0.41
C THR A 49 6.47 4.89 -0.26
N GLY A 50 7.02 5.14 0.94
CA GLY A 50 8.44 4.91 1.24
C GLY A 50 8.86 3.44 1.09
N ILE A 51 8.01 2.50 1.51
CA ILE A 51 8.23 1.05 1.35
C ILE A 51 8.24 0.67 -0.14
N LEU A 52 7.26 1.17 -0.90
CA LEU A 52 7.16 0.89 -2.35
C LEU A 52 8.32 1.52 -3.13
N GLY A 53 8.64 2.79 -2.88
CA GLY A 53 9.73 3.51 -3.54
C GLY A 53 11.12 2.97 -3.21
N SER A 54 11.32 2.44 -2.00
CA SER A 54 12.58 1.76 -1.62
C SER A 54 12.74 0.39 -2.31
N SER A 55 11.65 -0.21 -2.79
CA SER A 55 11.71 -1.47 -3.55
C SER A 55 12.24 -1.27 -4.99
N GLU A 56 12.12 -0.06 -5.54
CA GLU A 56 12.62 0.27 -6.88
C GLU A 56 14.12 0.60 -6.89
N SER A 57 14.65 1.19 -5.81
CA SER A 57 16.08 1.56 -5.71
C SER A 57 17.02 0.37 -5.45
N SER A 58 16.49 -0.83 -5.21
CA SER A 58 17.26 -2.04 -4.92
C SER A 58 17.57 -2.91 -6.16
N LYS A 59 17.18 -2.47 -7.37
CA LYS A 59 17.46 -3.19 -8.63
C LYS A 59 18.71 -2.72 -9.40
N ASP A 60 19.42 -1.69 -8.90
CA ASP A 60 20.60 -1.11 -9.57
C ASP A 60 21.94 -1.35 -8.83
N LYS A 61 22.16 -2.55 -8.26
CA LYS A 61 23.49 -2.94 -7.74
C LYS A 61 23.95 -4.31 -8.23
#